data_AF-A0A0E4CT07-F1
#
_entry.id   AF-A0A0E4CT07-F1
#
_cell.length_a   1.000
_cell.length_b   1.000
_cell.length_c   1.000
_cell.angle_alpha   90.00
_cell.angle_beta   90.00
_cell.angle_gamma   90.00
#
_symmetry.space_group_name_H-M   'P 1'
#
loop_
_entity.id
_entity.type
_entity.pdbx_description
1 polymer ?
#
loop_
_entity_poly.entity_id
_entity_poly.type
_entity_poly.pdbx_seq_one_letter_code
_entity_poly.pdbx_strand_id
1 'polypeptide(L)' 'MKYVIFSFQDGDYICDNQGRLLIFESRGLACQYMQVHYHNPLPVQRTKRIIHYPKYYQAPFRVQKVC' A
#
# COMPACT_ATOMS: atom_id res chain seq x y z
N MET A 1 -13.74 14.01 5.79
CA MET A 1 -12.97 13.04 6.60
C MET A 1 -11.85 12.57 5.72
N LYS A 2 -10.61 12.80 6.12
CA LYS A 2 -9.44 12.53 5.30
C LYS A 2 -8.75 11.24 5.75
N TYR A 3 -7.95 10.65 4.88
CA TYR A 3 -7.21 9.43 5.16
C TYR A 3 -5.75 9.61 4.78
N VAL A 4 -4.86 9.03 5.57
CA VAL A 4 -3.41 9.00 5.32
C VAL A 4 -2.94 7.56 5.42
N ILE A 5 -1.81 7.26 4.80
CA ILE A 5 -1.21 5.93 4.83
C ILE A 5 0.09 6.02 5.63
N PHE A 6 0.25 5.17 6.62
CA PHE A 6 1.47 5.02 7.41
C PHE A 6 2.22 3.76 6.97
N SER A 7 3.52 3.91 6.70
CA SER A 7 4.44 2.81 6.38
C SER A 7 5.16 2.36 7.64
N PHE A 8 4.97 1.11 8.05
CA PHE A 8 5.73 0.55 9.17
C PHE A 8 7.18 0.27 8.83
N GLN A 9 7.51 0.14 7.54
CA GLN A 9 8.88 -0.06 7.09
C GLN A 9 9.69 1.22 7.23
N ASP A 10 9.12 2.35 6.81
CA ASP A 10 9.81 3.65 6.83
C ASP A 10 9.63 4.36 8.18
N GLY A 11 8.65 3.93 8.98
CA GLY A 11 8.31 4.55 10.26
C GLY A 11 7.62 5.91 10.11
N ASP A 12 7.16 6.24 8.90
CA ASP A 12 6.57 7.54 8.57
C ASP A 12 5.36 7.38 7.62
N TYR A 13 4.65 8.47 7.40
CA TYR A 13 3.55 8.54 6.44
C TYR A 13 4.06 8.62 5.00
N ILE A 14 3.24 8.11 4.09
CA ILE A 14 3.55 8.18 2.67
C ILE A 14 3.41 9.62 2.19
N CYS A 15 4.47 10.11 1.54
CA CYS A 15 4.54 11.42 0.93
C CYS A 15 4.62 11.31 -0.59
N ASP A 16 4.13 12.32 -1.28
CA ASP A 16 4.34 12.51 -2.71
C ASP A 16 5.81 12.86 -3.00
N ASN A 17 6.20 12.85 -4.27
CA ASN A 17 7.56 13.12 -4.74
C ASN A 17 8.11 14.50 -4.32
N GLN A 18 7.24 15.42 -3.91
CA GLN A 18 7.59 16.74 -3.39
C GLN A 18 7.73 16.79 -1.86
N GLY A 19 7.69 15.63 -1.18
CA GLY A 19 7.77 15.53 0.27
C GLY A 19 6.49 15.98 0.99
N ARG A 20 5.36 16.06 0.28
CA ARG A 20 4.06 16.44 0.85
C ARG A 20 3.27 15.20 1.25
N LEU A 21 2.69 15.21 2.44
CA LEU A 21 1.85 14.12 2.93
C LEU A 21 0.72 13.79 1.95
N LEU A 22 0.59 12.52 1.58
CA LEU A 22 -0.52 12.06 0.74
C LEU A 22 -1.79 11.92 1.59
N ILE A 23 -2.79 12.72 1.22
CA ILE A 23 -4.07 12.76 1.89
C ILE A 23 -5.17 12.35 0.91
N PHE A 24 -6.01 11.42 1.32
CA PHE A 24 -7.07 10.84 0.51
C PHE A 24 -8.44 11.23 1.05
N GLU A 25 -9.36 11.57 0.15
CA GLU A 25 -10.75 11.90 0.52
C GLU A 25 -11.56 10.68 0.98
N SER A 26 -11.13 9.48 0.61
CA SER A 26 -11.79 8.25 1.02
C SER A 26 -10.78 7.14 1.31
N ARG A 27 -11.21 6.18 2.13
CA ARG A 27 -10.44 4.96 2.39
C ARG A 27 -10.19 4.16 1.11
N GLY A 28 -11.15 4.17 0.18
CA GLY A 28 -11.03 3.47 -1.10
C GLY A 28 -9.89 4.02 -1.95
N LEU A 29 -9.75 5.35 -2.01
CA LEU A 29 -8.66 6.01 -2.74
C LEU A 29 -7.28 5.66 -2.15
N ALA A 30 -7.16 5.64 -0.82
CA ALA A 30 -5.93 5.22 -0.16
C ALA A 30 -5.57 3.75 -0.50
N CYS A 31 -6.55 2.84 -0.50
CA CYS A 31 -6.33 1.44 -0.87
C CYS A 31 -5.95 1.29 -2.35
N GLN A 32 -6.58 2.04 -3.26
CA GLN A 32 -6.24 2.03 -4.68
C GLN A 32 -4.81 2.49 -4.91
N TYR A 33 -4.40 3.57 -4.25
CA TYR A 33 -3.03 4.05 -4.30
C TYR A 33 -2.04 2.97 -3.83
N MET A 34 -2.33 2.31 -2.70
CA MET A 34 -1.50 1.20 -2.22
C MET A 34 -1.40 0.04 -3.23
N GLN A 35 -2.51 -0.30 -3.90
CA GLN A 35 -2.53 -1.37 -4.89
C GLN A 35 -1.70 -1.04 -6.13
N VAL A 36 -1.65 0.21 -6.57
CA VAL A 36 -0.88 0.59 -7.76
C VAL A 36 0.61 0.67 -7.44
N HIS A 37 0.98 1.22 -6.29
CA HIS A 37 2.37 1.56 -5.99
C HIS A 37 3.12 0.51 -5.16
N TYR A 38 2.43 -0.25 -4.31
CA TYR A 38 3.06 -1.13 -3.32
C TYR A 38 2.60 -2.59 -3.38
N HIS A 39 1.72 -2.94 -4.32
CA HIS A 39 1.30 -4.32 -4.52
C HIS A 39 2.45 -5.15 -5.11
N ASN A 40 2.67 -6.32 -4.53
CA ASN A 40 3.64 -7.26 -5.07
C ASN A 40 3.09 -7.91 -6.35
N PRO A 41 3.92 -8.09 -7.39
CA PRO A 41 3.47 -8.74 -8.60
C PRO A 41 3.05 -10.18 -8.31
N LEU A 42 2.00 -10.63 -8.99
CA LEU A 42 1.57 -12.02 -8.88
C LEU A 42 2.67 -12.94 -9.45
N PRO A 43 2.97 -14.06 -8.77
CA PRO A 43 3.98 -14.98 -9.24
C PRO A 43 3.56 -15.57 -10.60
N VAL A 44 4.47 -15.51 -11.58
CA VAL A 44 4.27 -16.17 -12.88
C VAL A 44 4.28 -17.68 -12.65
N GLN A 45 3.14 -18.34 -12.84
CA GLN A 45 3.00 -19.77 -12.61
C GLN A 45 3.91 -20.56 -13.55
N ARG A 46 4.97 -21.20 -13.02
CA ARG A 46 5.87 -22.06 -13.83
C ARG A 46 5.51 -23.54 -13.79
N THR A 47 4.87 -24.05 -12.73
CA THR A 47 4.40 -25.46 -12.66
C THR A 47 3.38 -25.67 -11.52
N LYS A 48 2.29 -26.39 -11.81
CA LYS A 48 1.03 -26.49 -11.02
C LYS A 48 1.07 -27.12 -9.61
N ARG A 49 2.23 -27.46 -9.03
CA ARG A 49 2.23 -28.33 -7.84
C ARG A 49 2.03 -27.62 -6.50
N ILE A 50 2.59 -26.42 -6.28
CA ILE A 50 2.42 -25.64 -5.04
C ILE A 50 2.55 -24.15 -5.37
N ILE A 51 1.53 -23.34 -5.08
CA ILE A 51 1.58 -21.87 -5.23
C ILE A 51 1.92 -21.27 -3.87
N HIS A 52 3.12 -20.72 -3.73
CA HIS A 52 3.44 -19.84 -2.60
C HIS A 52 3.01 -18.42 -2.97
N TYR A 53 1.92 -17.95 -2.37
CA TYR A 53 1.52 -16.56 -2.55
C TYR A 53 2.47 -15.65 -1.76
N PRO A 54 3.12 -14.67 -2.41
CA PRO A 54 3.90 -13.67 -1.70
C PRO A 54 2.96 -12.80 -0.84
N LYS A 55 3.55 -12.07 0.11
CA LYS A 55 2.82 -11.01 0.84
C LYS A 55 2.16 -10.07 -0.18
N TYR A 56 0.95 -9.61 0.09
CA TYR A 56 0.19 -8.80 -0.87
C TYR A 56 0.82 -7.41 -1.12
N TYR A 57 1.36 -6.78 -0.09
CA TYR A 57 2.09 -5.52 -0.17
C TYR A 57 3.57 -5.70 0.13
N GLN A 58 4.41 -4.81 -0.42
CA GLN A 58 5.86 -4.76 -0.17
C GLN A 58 6.19 -4.56 1.32
N ALA A 59 5.40 -3.73 2.01
CA ALA A 59 5.57 -3.39 3.42
C ALA A 59 4.23 -3.50 4.17
N PRO A 60 4.26 -3.53 5.52
CA PRO A 60 3.05 -3.35 6.31
C PRO A 60 2.62 -1.89 6.23
N PHE A 61 1.36 -1.65 5.87
CA PHE A 61 0.76 -0.31 5.81
C PHE A 61 -0.45 -0.20 6.71
N ARG A 62 -0.69 0.99 7.26
CA ARG A 62 -1.91 1.33 8.00
C ARG A 62 -2.59 2.53 7.36
N VAL A 63 -3.82 2.35 6.90
CA VAL A 63 -4.67 3.48 6.51
C VAL A 63 -5.28 4.06 7.78
N GLN A 64 -4.95 5.31 8.07
CA GLN A 64 -5.42 6.03 9.24
C GLN A 64 -6.39 7.13 8.82
N LYS A 65 -7.47 7.26 9.57
CA LYS A 65 -8.46 8.32 9.40
C LYS A 65 -7.98 9.56 10.15
N VAL A 66 -7.98 10.70 9.46
CA VAL A 66 -7.66 12.03 9.98
C VAL A 66 -8.86 12.96 9.77
N CYS A 67 -9.08 13.87 10.72
CA CYS A 67 -10.27 14.73 10.75
C CYS A 67 -10.23 15.75 9.62
#